data_AF-A0A251UTD3-F1
#
_entry.id   AF-A0A251UTD3-F1
#
_cell.length_a   1.000
_cell.length_b   1.000
_cell.length_c   1.000
_cell.angle_alpha   90.00
_cell.angle_beta   90.00
_cell.angle_gamma   90.00
#
_symmetry.space_group_name_H-M   'P 1'
#
loop_
_entity.id
_entity.type
_entity.pdbx_description
1 polymer ?
#
loop_
_entity_poly.entity_id
_entity_poly.type
_entity_poly.pdbx_seq_one_letter_code
_entity_poly.pdbx_strand_id
1 'polypeptide(L)'
;MFYILPVLHPRLRFLNSAIQRFSNRYTNLYLLWVRVHQVTEHWFCREMNRADQLIMAIPDDAASKLWGVDKGPTNVMIHTEDGCVFNVFLSASKGKIFFFHGWSNVVVHLGLTKGCLVVFNPLDPTTFKLTSFVDGVSRGSS
;
A
#
# COMPACT_ATOMS: atom_id res chain seq x y z
N MET A 1 -22.48 -27.77 -0.01
CA MET A 1 -21.19 -28.48 0.01
C MET A 1 -20.14 -27.52 -0.51
N PHE A 2 -19.43 -26.80 0.37
CA PHE A 2 -18.42 -25.82 -0.04
C PHE A 2 -17.05 -26.49 0.02
N TYR A 3 -16.42 -26.56 -1.14
CA TYR A 3 -15.11 -27.19 -1.33
C TYR A 3 -14.02 -26.44 -0.56
N ILE A 4 -13.14 -27.23 0.04
CA ILE A 4 -11.89 -26.82 0.68
C ILE A 4 -11.06 -26.04 -0.35
N LEU A 5 -10.85 -24.73 -0.14
CA LEU A 5 -9.93 -23.94 -0.95
C LEU A 5 -8.49 -24.14 -0.45
N PRO A 6 -7.53 -24.47 -1.32
CA PRO A 6 -6.14 -24.62 -0.93
C PRO A 6 -5.58 -23.25 -0.58
N VAL A 7 -4.74 -23.22 0.47
CA VAL A 7 -3.81 -22.15 0.87
C VAL A 7 -3.90 -20.87 0.01
N LEU A 8 -4.84 -19.98 0.35
CA LEU A 8 -4.93 -18.67 -0.28
C LEU A 8 -3.62 -17.91 -0.05
N HIS A 9 -3.01 -17.45 -1.14
CA HIS A 9 -1.82 -16.59 -1.17
C HIS A 9 -1.95 -15.44 -0.13
N PRO A 10 -0.89 -15.02 0.58
CA PRO A 10 -1.00 -14.02 1.67
C PRO A 10 -1.74 -12.74 1.25
N ARG A 11 -1.54 -12.29 0.00
CA ARG A 11 -2.26 -11.16 -0.60
C ARG A 11 -3.78 -11.36 -0.65
N LEU A 12 -4.25 -12.58 -0.93
CA LEU A 12 -5.67 -12.93 -0.98
C LEU A 12 -6.29 -13.01 0.42
N ARG A 13 -5.54 -13.48 1.43
CA ARG A 13 -6.00 -13.44 2.83
C ARG A 13 -6.16 -12.01 3.32
N PHE A 14 -5.18 -11.16 3.03
CA PHE A 14 -5.22 -9.75 3.40
C PHE A 14 -6.38 -9.01 2.72
N LEU A 15 -6.57 -9.23 1.42
CA LEU A 15 -7.71 -8.68 0.68
C LEU A 15 -9.05 -9.15 1.27
N ASN A 16 -9.18 -10.43 1.62
CA ASN A 16 -10.42 -10.95 2.19
C ASN A 16 -10.71 -10.33 3.57
N SER A 17 -9.67 -10.14 4.41
CA SER A 17 -9.82 -9.42 5.69
C SER A 17 -10.09 -7.92 5.50
N ALA A 18 -9.49 -7.28 4.49
CA ALA A 18 -9.74 -5.89 4.18
C ALA A 18 -11.17 -5.69 3.65
N ILE A 19 -11.65 -6.58 2.78
CA ILE A 19 -13.05 -6.60 2.28
C ILE A 19 -14.05 -6.75 3.43
N GLN A 20 -13.74 -7.60 4.42
CA GLN A 20 -14.58 -7.76 5.61
C GLN A 20 -14.54 -6.55 6.55
N ARG A 21 -13.39 -5.88 6.70
CA ARG A 21 -13.22 -4.71 7.59
C ARG A 21 -13.72 -3.41 6.98
N PHE A 22 -13.50 -3.18 5.69
CA PHE A 22 -13.93 -1.99 4.96
C PHE A 22 -15.26 -2.25 4.24
N SER A 23 -16.27 -2.63 5.02
CA SER A 23 -17.63 -3.03 4.57
C SER A 23 -18.46 -1.88 3.95
N ASN A 24 -17.88 -1.10 3.04
CA ASN A 24 -18.61 -0.20 2.16
C ASN A 24 -18.55 -0.73 0.72
N ARG A 25 -19.68 -0.69 0.01
CA ARG A 25 -19.84 -1.21 -1.36
C ARG A 25 -18.80 -0.63 -2.33
N TYR A 26 -18.37 0.61 -2.12
CA TYR A 26 -17.37 1.27 -2.98
C TYR A 26 -15.95 0.74 -2.78
N THR A 27 -15.52 0.49 -1.54
CA THR A 27 -14.18 -0.04 -1.24
C THR A 27 -14.03 -1.48 -1.75
N ASN A 28 -15.10 -2.27 -1.66
CA ASN A 28 -15.14 -3.64 -2.18
C ASN A 28 -15.07 -3.69 -3.71
N LEU A 29 -15.79 -2.79 -4.40
CA LEU A 29 -15.72 -2.68 -5.86
C LEU A 29 -14.36 -2.14 -6.33
N TYR A 30 -13.74 -1.21 -5.59
CA TYR A 30 -12.41 -0.71 -5.93
C TYR A 30 -11.33 -1.77 -5.71
N LEU A 31 -11.34 -2.51 -4.59
CA LEU A 31 -10.40 -3.61 -4.37
C LEU A 31 -10.60 -4.75 -5.36
N LEU A 32 -11.84 -5.02 -5.75
CA LEU A 32 -12.17 -5.96 -6.83
C LEU A 32 -11.68 -5.42 -8.20
N TRP A 33 -11.82 -4.13 -8.47
CA TRP A 33 -11.30 -3.48 -9.66
C TRP A 33 -9.78 -3.51 -9.70
N VAL A 34 -9.09 -3.20 -8.59
CA VAL A 34 -7.64 -3.37 -8.42
C VAL A 34 -7.23 -4.82 -8.74
N ARG A 35 -8.00 -5.79 -8.22
CA ARG A 35 -7.77 -7.21 -8.46
C ARG A 35 -7.98 -7.64 -9.93
N VAL A 36 -8.89 -6.99 -10.66
CA VAL A 36 -9.30 -7.36 -12.03
C VAL A 36 -8.56 -6.56 -13.11
N HIS A 37 -8.18 -5.32 -12.84
CA HIS A 37 -7.74 -4.36 -13.86
C HIS A 37 -6.34 -3.77 -13.64
N GLN A 38 -5.69 -3.96 -12.49
CA GLN A 38 -4.29 -3.56 -12.37
C GLN A 38 -3.39 -4.62 -13.00
N VAL A 39 -2.91 -4.29 -14.19
CA VAL A 39 -2.05 -5.10 -15.07
C VAL A 39 -0.61 -5.24 -14.50
N THR A 40 -0.23 -4.47 -13.48
CA THR A 40 1.11 -4.58 -12.87
C THR A 40 1.07 -5.52 -11.65
N GLU A 41 1.79 -6.66 -11.71
CA GLU A 41 1.81 -7.69 -10.66
C GLU A 41 2.43 -7.25 -9.31
N HIS A 42 2.78 -5.97 -9.18
CA HIS A 42 3.72 -5.44 -8.19
C HIS A 42 3.10 -4.46 -7.19
N TRP A 43 1.80 -4.17 -7.28
CA TRP A 43 1.12 -3.37 -6.27
C TRP A 43 1.12 -4.07 -4.91
N PHE A 44 1.05 -3.27 -3.85
CA PHE A 44 0.88 -3.77 -2.49
C PHE A 44 0.00 -2.83 -1.67
N CYS A 45 -0.56 -3.33 -0.58
CA CYS A 45 -1.38 -2.53 0.32
C CYS A 45 -1.04 -2.81 1.78
N ARG A 46 -1.42 -1.87 2.65
CA ARG A 46 -1.15 -1.93 4.09
C ARG A 46 -2.33 -1.32 4.85
N GLU A 47 -2.87 -2.07 5.80
CA GLU A 47 -3.73 -1.51 6.85
C GLU A 47 -2.79 -0.94 7.91
N MET A 48 -2.90 0.37 8.15
CA MET A 48 -1.94 1.09 8.97
C MET A 48 -2.10 0.73 10.44
N ASN A 49 -0.99 0.39 11.08
CA ASN A 49 -0.89 0.36 12.54
C ASN A 49 -0.30 1.68 13.08
N ARG A 50 -0.12 1.77 14.40
CA ARG A 50 0.39 3.00 15.03
C ARG A 50 1.84 3.31 14.65
N ALA A 51 2.69 2.29 14.46
CA ALA A 51 4.09 2.47 14.06
C ALA A 51 4.20 2.94 12.61
N ASP A 52 3.28 2.49 11.75
CA ASP A 52 3.24 2.87 10.34
C ASP A 52 3.02 4.36 10.12
N GLN A 53 2.59 5.14 11.11
CA GLN A 53 2.49 6.61 10.98
C GLN A 53 3.87 7.30 11.01
N LEU A 54 4.89 6.62 11.55
CA LEU A 54 6.26 7.15 11.65
C LEU A 54 7.19 6.49 10.64
N ILE A 55 7.10 5.16 10.51
CA ILE A 55 7.94 4.36 9.64
C ILE A 55 7.13 3.17 9.14
N MET A 56 7.04 2.99 7.83
CA MET A 56 6.21 1.93 7.26
C MET A 56 7.06 0.90 6.51
N ALA A 57 7.02 -0.35 6.97
CA ALA A 57 7.67 -1.46 6.27
C ALA A 57 6.99 -1.75 4.92
N ILE A 58 7.80 -1.90 3.88
CA ILE A 58 7.40 -2.40 2.57
C ILE A 58 7.38 -3.93 2.66
N PRO A 59 6.31 -4.61 2.21
CA PRO A 59 6.28 -6.07 2.19
C PRO A 59 7.46 -6.67 1.41
N ASP A 60 8.10 -7.70 1.97
CA ASP A 60 9.32 -8.30 1.41
C ASP A 60 9.12 -8.84 -0.02
N ASP A 61 7.92 -9.36 -0.33
CA ASP A 61 7.55 -9.82 -1.67
C ASP A 61 7.38 -8.68 -2.67
N ALA A 62 6.94 -7.50 -2.24
CA ALA A 62 6.86 -6.32 -3.07
C ALA A 62 8.26 -5.73 -3.32
N ALA A 63 9.05 -5.58 -2.25
CA ALA A 63 10.42 -5.07 -2.34
C ALA A 63 11.30 -5.95 -3.24
N SER A 64 11.28 -7.27 -3.05
CA SER A 64 12.05 -8.21 -3.86
C SER A 64 11.65 -8.20 -5.34
N LYS A 65 10.36 -8.02 -5.66
CA LYS A 65 9.91 -7.91 -7.04
C LYS A 65 10.31 -6.59 -7.71
N LEU A 66 10.33 -5.49 -6.96
CA LEU A 66 10.66 -4.17 -7.49
C LEU A 66 12.16 -3.97 -7.66
N TRP A 67 12.95 -4.46 -6.70
CA TRP A 67 14.37 -4.11 -6.59
C TRP A 67 15.30 -5.32 -6.52
N GLY A 68 14.77 -6.51 -6.26
CA GLY A 68 15.56 -7.66 -5.83
C GLY A 68 15.89 -7.61 -4.34
N VAL A 69 16.66 -8.60 -3.87
CA VAL A 69 17.06 -8.70 -2.46
C VAL A 69 18.10 -7.62 -2.15
N ASP A 70 17.85 -6.81 -1.12
CA ASP A 70 18.75 -5.78 -0.56
C ASP A 70 19.26 -4.71 -1.55
N LYS A 71 18.49 -4.40 -2.60
CA LYS A 71 18.88 -3.45 -3.68
C LYS A 71 17.92 -2.27 -3.86
N GLY A 72 17.20 -1.88 -2.81
CA GLY A 72 16.31 -0.73 -2.88
C GLY A 72 17.05 0.58 -3.23
N PRO A 73 16.39 1.52 -3.93
CA PRO A 73 16.94 2.85 -4.16
C PRO A 73 17.08 3.63 -2.85
N THR A 74 17.80 4.74 -2.86
CA THR A 74 17.91 5.63 -1.68
C THR A 74 16.56 6.25 -1.29
N ASN A 75 15.74 6.57 -2.29
CA ASN A 75 14.47 7.24 -2.13
C ASN A 75 13.53 6.91 -3.29
N VAL A 76 12.25 7.21 -3.09
CA VAL A 76 11.19 7.02 -4.08
C VAL A 76 10.28 8.25 -4.09
N MET A 77 9.56 8.43 -5.19
CA MET A 77 8.52 9.44 -5.32
C MET A 77 7.16 8.81 -5.04
N ILE A 78 6.36 9.45 -4.19
CA ILE A 78 4.98 9.06 -3.90
C ILE A 78 4.05 10.13 -4.45
N HIS A 79 3.21 9.75 -5.41
CA HIS A 79 2.19 10.58 -6.02
C HIS A 79 0.85 10.29 -5.34
N THR A 80 0.19 11.31 -4.81
CA THR A 80 -1.13 11.20 -4.20
C THR A 80 -2.24 11.55 -5.20
N GLU A 81 -3.47 11.16 -4.87
CA GLU A 81 -4.63 11.35 -5.79
C GLU A 81 -4.98 12.81 -6.02
N ASP A 82 -4.68 13.69 -5.07
CA ASP A 82 -4.81 15.15 -5.16
C ASP A 82 -3.66 15.83 -5.92
N GLY A 83 -2.75 15.05 -6.51
CA GLY A 83 -1.67 15.54 -7.37
C GLY A 83 -0.40 15.97 -6.63
N CYS A 84 -0.34 15.86 -5.30
CA CYS A 84 0.89 16.13 -4.57
C CYS A 84 1.93 15.02 -4.80
N VAL A 85 3.21 15.41 -4.74
CA VAL A 85 4.34 14.51 -4.95
C VAL A 85 5.31 14.64 -3.78
N PHE A 86 5.64 13.51 -3.15
CA PHE A 86 6.51 13.45 -1.99
C PHE A 86 7.76 12.64 -2.29
N ASN A 87 8.93 13.20 -1.96
CA ASN A 87 10.18 12.46 -1.95
C ASN A 87 10.33 11.73 -0.60
N VAL A 88 10.38 10.40 -0.63
CA VAL A 88 10.43 9.56 0.58
C VAL A 88 11.64 8.64 0.54
N PHE A 89 12.50 8.78 1.54
CA PHE A 89 13.71 7.99 1.68
C PHE A 89 13.39 6.59 2.20
N LEU A 90 14.16 5.63 1.70
CA LEU A 90 14.12 4.25 2.16
C LEU A 90 15.19 4.00 3.21
N SER A 91 14.87 3.14 4.17
CA SER A 91 15.83 2.61 5.14
C SER A 91 15.77 1.09 5.12
N ALA A 92 16.92 0.43 5.20
CA ALA A 92 17.02 -1.02 5.31
C ALA A 92 17.43 -1.40 6.74
N SER A 93 16.69 -2.30 7.37
CA SER A 93 17.03 -2.83 8.70
C SER A 93 16.51 -4.25 8.87
N LYS A 94 17.37 -5.16 9.36
CA LYS A 94 17.03 -6.57 9.63
C LYS A 94 16.36 -7.27 8.43
N GLY A 95 16.87 -7.04 7.22
CA GLY A 95 16.37 -7.63 5.98
C GLY A 95 15.03 -7.07 5.48
N LYS A 96 14.57 -5.94 6.03
CA LYS A 96 13.35 -5.25 5.60
C LYS A 96 13.65 -3.85 5.11
N ILE A 97 12.84 -3.39 4.17
CA ILE A 97 12.90 -2.03 3.65
C ILE A 97 11.71 -1.23 4.20
N PHE A 98 11.96 0.01 4.59
CA PHE A 98 10.99 0.90 5.22
C PHE A 98 10.94 2.24 4.49
N PHE A 99 9.74 2.79 4.34
CA PHE A 99 9.58 4.23 4.14
C PHE A 99 9.89 4.96 5.44
N PHE A 100 10.84 5.88 5.38
CA PHE A 100 11.38 6.58 6.55
C PHE A 100 11.29 8.11 6.39
N HIS A 101 12.40 8.82 6.15
CA HIS A 101 12.35 10.28 6.02
C HIS A 101 11.42 10.71 4.88
N GLY A 102 10.55 11.68 5.16
CA GLY A 102 9.52 12.16 4.22
C GLY A 102 8.18 11.41 4.32
N TRP A 103 8.15 10.18 4.85
CA TRP A 103 6.91 9.41 5.00
C TRP A 103 5.91 10.10 5.95
N SER A 104 6.38 10.66 7.05
CA SER A 104 5.53 11.41 7.99
C SER A 104 4.80 12.59 7.32
N ASN A 105 5.39 13.19 6.29
CA ASN A 105 4.74 14.29 5.56
C ASN A 105 3.55 13.77 4.75
N VAL A 106 3.70 12.59 4.14
CA VAL A 106 2.60 11.88 3.45
C VAL A 106 1.47 11.57 4.44
N VAL A 107 1.83 11.04 5.61
CA VAL A 107 0.88 10.69 6.69
C VAL A 107 0.10 11.90 7.16
N VAL A 108 0.78 13.01 7.44
CA VAL A 108 0.14 14.27 7.89
C VAL A 108 -0.74 14.86 6.80
N HIS A 109 -0.24 14.93 5.56
CA HIS A 109 -0.97 15.50 4.42
C HIS A 109 -2.28 14.75 4.15
N LEU A 110 -2.24 13.43 4.13
CA LEU A 110 -3.40 12.58 3.85
C LEU A 110 -4.27 12.31 5.10
N GLY A 111 -3.85 12.75 6.29
CA GLY A 111 -4.56 12.48 7.55
C GLY A 111 -4.61 10.99 7.90
N LEU A 112 -3.54 10.25 7.59
CA LEU A 112 -3.50 8.80 7.79
C LEU A 112 -3.34 8.44 9.27
N THR A 113 -4.18 7.54 9.74
CA THR A 113 -4.16 7.06 11.13
C THR A 113 -4.25 5.53 11.18
N LYS A 114 -4.24 4.97 12.40
CA LYS A 114 -4.41 3.53 12.59
C LYS A 114 -5.75 3.09 12.01
N GLY A 115 -5.74 2.04 11.20
CA GLY A 115 -6.93 1.49 10.56
C GLY A 115 -7.21 2.08 9.16
N CYS A 116 -6.46 3.09 8.71
CA CYS A 116 -6.53 3.50 7.30
C CYS A 116 -5.93 2.41 6.40
N LEU A 117 -6.47 2.27 5.19
CA LEU A 117 -5.89 1.42 4.15
C LEU A 117 -5.15 2.29 3.15
N VAL A 118 -3.91 1.92 2.87
CA VAL A 118 -3.10 2.53 1.81
C VAL A 118 -2.77 1.49 0.76
N VAL A 119 -2.89 1.87 -0.52
CA VAL A 119 -2.61 1.03 -1.68
C VAL A 119 -1.54 1.73 -2.52
N PHE A 120 -0.42 1.04 -2.73
CA PHE A 120 0.72 1.52 -3.50
C PHE A 120 0.76 0.81 -4.84
N ASN A 121 0.65 1.60 -5.89
CA ASN A 121 0.72 1.15 -7.27
C ASN A 121 2.04 1.64 -7.87
N PRO A 122 3.04 0.77 -8.08
CA PRO A 122 4.28 1.19 -8.72
C PRO A 122 4.00 1.61 -10.16
N LEU A 123 4.45 2.82 -10.52
CA LEU A 123 4.49 3.31 -11.89
C LEU A 123 5.81 2.90 -12.55
N ASP A 124 6.89 2.94 -11.77
CA ASP A 124 8.23 2.45 -12.09
C ASP A 124 8.92 2.03 -10.76
N PRO A 125 10.15 1.46 -10.79
CA PRO A 125 10.82 1.02 -9.55
C PRO A 125 11.06 2.12 -8.51
N THR A 126 11.01 3.40 -8.88
CA THR A 126 11.28 4.54 -8.00
C THR A 126 10.06 5.45 -7.78
N THR A 127 8.91 5.14 -8.37
CA THR A 127 7.70 5.97 -8.30
C THR A 127 6.47 5.14 -7.97
N PHE A 128 5.73 5.56 -6.94
CA PHE A 128 4.45 4.96 -6.56
C PHE A 128 3.31 5.95 -6.68
N LYS A 129 2.18 5.50 -7.23
CA LYS A 129 0.88 6.15 -7.00
C LYS A 129 0.24 5.57 -5.75
N LEU A 130 -0.06 6.44 -4.79
CA LEU A 130 -0.69 6.12 -3.51
C LEU A 130 -2.18 6.50 -3.53
N THR A 131 -3.03 5.50 -3.30
CA THR A 131 -4.45 5.70 -2.98
C THR A 131 -4.65 5.40 -1.50
N SER A 132 -5.41 6.25 -0.81
CA SER A 132 -5.69 6.10 0.62
C SER A 132 -7.19 6.07 0.90
N PHE A 133 -7.57 5.24 1.87
CA PHE A 133 -8.94 5.12 2.36
C PHE A 133 -8.95 5.44 3.85
N VAL A 134 -9.53 6.58 4.19
CA VAL A 134 -9.74 7.04 5.57
C VAL A 134 -11.21 6.78 5.90
N ASP A 135 -11.46 6.04 6.99
CA ASP A 135 -12.80 5.58 7.38
C ASP A 135 -13.58 4.85 6.26
N GLY A 136 -12.85 4.20 5.33
CA GLY A 136 -13.42 3.47 4.18
C GLY A 136 -13.78 4.35 2.97
N VAL A 137 -13.53 5.65 3.00
CA VAL A 137 -13.76 6.59 1.90
C VAL A 137 -12.44 6.98 1.24
N SER A 138 -12.34 6.86 -0.09
CA SER A 138 -11.22 7.42 -0.86
C SER A 138 -11.38 8.93 -1.00
N ARG A 139 -10.38 9.70 -0.61
CA ARG A 139 -10.35 11.16 -0.81
C ARG A 139 -9.75 11.49 -2.18
N GLY A 140 -10.51 11.22 -3.24
CA GLY A 140 -10.23 11.76 -4.57
C GLY A 140 -10.79 13.19 -4.65
N SER A 141 -10.00 14.13 -5.15
CA SER A 141 -10.45 15.49 -5.46
C SER A 141 -11.62 15.46 -6.44
N SER A 142 -12.68 16.18 -6.08
CA SER A 142 -13.85 16.52 -6.91
C SER A 142 -13.47 17.26 -8.18
#